data_AF-H8Z1E1-F1
#
_entry.id   AF-H8Z1E1-F1
#
_cell.length_a   1.000
_cell.length_b   1.000
_cell.length_c   1.000
_cell.angle_alpha   90.00
_cell.angle_beta   90.00
_cell.angle_gamma   90.00
#
_symmetry.space_group_name_H-M   'P 1'
#
loop_
_entity.id
_entity.type
_entity.pdbx_description
1 polymer ?
#
loop_
_entity_poly.entity_id
_entity_poly.type
_entity_poly.pdbx_seq_one_letter_code
_entity_poly.pdbx_strand_id
1 'polypeptide(L)'
;MLQNVNPRTAKLASRNHIGALLYIFGFGMAGAVVAQDPETIRLFQDESYYNDACRGGSGEEAATWQACGARDYIAFLLGQRGYCYGKENQPGYQQEWHRC
;
A
#
# COMPACT_ATOMS: atom_id res chain seq x y z
N MET A 1 -42.65 0.10 48.07
CA MET A 1 -42.32 -1.31 47.77
C MET A 1 -40.80 -1.38 47.66
N LEU A 2 -40.14 -1.78 48.75
CA LEU A 2 -39.45 -3.08 48.90
C LEU A 2 -38.33 -3.25 47.85
N GLN A 3 -37.09 -2.95 48.23
CA GLN A 3 -36.02 -3.93 48.54
C GLN A 3 -35.57 -4.73 47.30
N ASN A 4 -34.30 -4.60 46.88
CA ASN A 4 -33.22 -5.59 47.14
C ASN A 4 -33.37 -6.77 46.14
N VAL A 5 -32.38 -7.27 45.41
CA VAL A 5 -31.14 -7.93 45.85
C VAL A 5 -30.24 -8.12 44.62
N ASN A 6 -28.94 -7.88 44.75
CA ASN A 6 -27.90 -8.51 43.92
C ASN A 6 -27.33 -9.70 44.70
N PRO A 7 -27.39 -10.93 44.17
CA PRO A 7 -26.53 -11.99 44.62
C PRO A 7 -25.61 -12.49 43.49
N ARG A 8 -24.31 -12.26 43.73
CA ARG A 8 -23.22 -13.15 43.31
C ARG A 8 -23.68 -14.61 43.46
N THR A 9 -23.56 -15.42 42.40
CA THR A 9 -22.97 -16.79 42.40
C THR A 9 -23.43 -17.59 41.18
N ALA A 10 -22.56 -17.70 40.19
CA ALA A 10 -22.41 -18.94 39.45
C ALA A 10 -20.91 -19.14 39.19
N LYS A 11 -20.20 -19.59 40.23
CA LYS A 11 -18.97 -20.35 40.02
C LYS A 11 -19.40 -21.67 39.39
N LEU A 12 -19.22 -21.84 38.09
CA LEU A 12 -18.94 -23.16 37.53
C LEU A 12 -17.48 -23.15 37.09
N ALA A 13 -16.62 -23.53 38.02
CA ALA A 13 -15.30 -24.01 37.68
C ALA A 13 -15.47 -25.45 37.18
N SER A 14 -15.19 -25.71 35.91
CA SER A 14 -14.78 -27.03 35.48
C SER A 14 -13.53 -26.89 34.61
N ARG A 15 -12.43 -27.33 35.21
CA ARG A 15 -11.08 -27.42 34.67
C ARG A 15 -11.08 -28.45 33.54
N ASN A 16 -10.59 -28.06 32.36
CA ASN A 16 -9.95 -29.02 31.47
C ASN A 16 -8.68 -28.38 30.89
N HIS A 17 -7.56 -28.66 31.54
CA HIS A 17 -6.23 -28.41 31.00
C HIS A 17 -5.82 -29.66 30.23
N ILE A 18 -5.44 -29.55 28.97
CA ILE A 18 -4.40 -30.32 28.25
C ILE A 18 -4.37 -29.76 26.82
N GLY A 19 -3.20 -29.30 26.38
CA GLY A 19 -2.96 -28.94 24.97
C GLY A 19 -2.33 -27.58 24.75
N ALA A 20 -1.20 -27.30 25.40
CA ALA A 20 -0.29 -26.24 24.96
C ALA A 20 0.22 -26.57 23.55
N LEU A 21 -0.35 -25.94 22.52
CA LEU A 21 0.27 -25.79 21.21
C LEU A 21 0.65 -24.32 21.05
N LEU A 22 1.84 -24.00 21.55
CA LEU A 22 2.52 -22.73 21.32
C LEU A 22 2.94 -22.66 19.85
N TYR A 23 2.03 -22.23 18.98
CA TYR A 23 2.43 -21.62 17.70
C TYR A 23 2.96 -20.22 18.00
N ILE A 24 4.23 -20.14 18.39
CA ILE A 24 4.98 -18.89 18.35
C ILE A 24 5.28 -18.63 16.86
N PHE A 25 4.27 -18.21 16.10
CA PHE A 25 4.53 -17.40 14.92
C PHE A 25 5.09 -16.09 15.46
N GLY A 26 6.42 -16.00 15.43
CA GLY A 26 7.16 -14.83 15.86
C GLY A 26 6.51 -13.57 15.29
N PHE A 27 6.17 -12.65 16.19
CA PHE A 27 5.81 -11.28 15.91
C PHE A 27 7.01 -10.61 15.20
N GLY A 28 7.13 -10.82 13.90
CA GLY A 28 8.20 -10.27 13.08
C GLY A 28 7.82 -8.89 12.54
N MET A 29 8.24 -7.85 13.27
CA MET A 29 8.35 -6.44 12.88
C MET A 29 7.08 -5.74 12.34
N ALA A 30 6.42 -5.00 13.22
CA ALA A 30 5.60 -3.86 12.84
C ALA A 30 6.49 -2.73 12.29
N GLY A 31 6.85 -2.79 11.02
CA GLY A 31 7.34 -1.62 10.31
C GLY A 31 6.22 -0.59 10.25
N ALA A 32 6.47 0.65 10.69
CA ALA A 32 5.51 1.73 10.53
C ALA A 32 5.29 1.97 9.02
N VAL A 33 4.15 1.51 8.49
CA VAL A 33 3.70 1.94 7.16
C VAL A 33 3.38 3.42 7.29
N VAL A 34 4.28 4.28 6.82
CA VAL A 34 3.96 5.69 6.62
C VAL A 34 2.92 5.75 5.51
N ALA A 35 1.72 6.23 5.83
CA ALA A 35 0.71 6.45 4.82
C ALA A 35 1.22 7.49 3.82
N GLN A 36 1.12 7.20 2.52
CA GLN A 36 1.39 8.19 1.47
C GLN A 36 0.33 9.30 1.54
N ASP A 37 0.73 10.55 1.29
CA ASP A 37 -0.23 11.64 1.23
C ASP A 37 -1.17 11.50 0.02
N PRO A 38 -2.39 12.07 0.08
CA PRO A 38 -3.37 11.92 -0.99
C PRO A 38 -2.91 12.43 -2.36
N GLU A 39 -2.02 13.43 -2.41
CA GLU A 39 -1.52 13.97 -3.67
C GLU A 39 -0.55 12.98 -4.32
N THR A 40 0.37 12.41 -3.55
CA THR A 40 1.28 11.36 -4.02
C THR A 40 0.52 10.16 -4.56
N ILE A 41 -0.57 9.74 -3.90
CA ILE A 41 -1.44 8.66 -4.38
C ILE A 41 -2.03 9.01 -5.75
N ARG A 42 -2.51 10.24 -5.92
CA ARG A 42 -3.10 10.68 -7.19
C ARG A 42 -2.06 10.76 -8.30
N LEU A 43 -0.84 11.21 -7.99
CA LEU A 43 0.26 11.20 -8.94
C LEU A 43 0.56 9.79 -9.47
N PHE A 44 0.54 8.75 -8.62
CA PHE A 44 0.70 7.37 -9.10
C PHE A 44 -0.46 6.89 -9.98
N GLN A 45 -1.69 7.29 -9.68
CA GLN A 45 -2.85 6.97 -10.52
C GLN A 45 -2.75 7.64 -11.89
N ASP A 46 -2.41 8.93 -11.91
CA ASP A 46 -2.22 9.69 -13.13
C ASP A 46 -1.03 9.14 -13.94
N GLU A 47 0.07 8.77 -13.27
CA GLU A 47 1.26 8.17 -13.90
C GLU A 47 0.89 6.88 -14.64
N SER A 48 0.17 5.96 -13.99
CA SER A 48 -0.29 4.72 -14.63
C SER A 48 -1.16 5.01 -15.84
N TYR A 49 -2.13 5.93 -15.70
CA TYR A 49 -3.06 6.28 -16.77
C TYR A 49 -2.33 6.85 -18.01
N TYR A 50 -1.45 7.83 -17.80
CA TYR A 50 -0.71 8.45 -18.90
C TYR A 50 0.38 7.54 -19.47
N ASN A 51 0.96 6.65 -18.66
CA ASN A 51 1.90 5.65 -19.14
C ASN A 51 1.23 4.66 -20.09
N ASP A 52 0.03 4.19 -19.76
CA ASP A 52 -0.74 3.29 -20.63
C ASP A 52 -1.11 3.98 -21.95
N ALA A 53 -1.57 5.23 -21.89
CA ALA A 53 -1.88 6.02 -23.08
C ALA A 53 -0.63 6.31 -23.95
N CYS A 54 0.53 6.58 -23.32
CA CYS A 54 1.78 6.82 -24.03
C CYS A 54 2.32 5.55 -24.71
N ARG A 55 2.29 4.39 -24.03
CA ARG A 55 2.86 3.13 -24.55
C ARG A 55 1.90 2.36 -25.45
N GLY A 56 0.60 2.57 -25.29
CA GLY A 56 -0.45 1.93 -26.10
C GLY A 56 -0.97 2.78 -27.27
N GLY A 57 -0.61 4.07 -27.33
CA GLY A 57 -1.07 5.01 -28.37
C GLY A 57 -0.24 4.99 -29.65
N SER A 58 -0.78 5.62 -30.70
CA SER A 58 -0.09 5.79 -31.99
C SER A 58 0.96 6.90 -31.92
N GLY A 59 2.18 6.63 -32.40
CA GLY A 59 3.24 7.64 -32.48
C GLY A 59 2.97 8.78 -33.48
N GLU A 60 1.89 8.70 -34.26
CA GLU A 60 1.48 9.76 -35.19
C GLU A 60 0.42 10.69 -34.60
N GLU A 61 -0.18 10.32 -33.47
CA GLU A 61 -1.23 11.10 -32.83
C GLU A 61 -0.65 12.09 -31.82
N ALA A 62 -1.01 13.37 -31.96
CA ALA A 62 -0.61 14.40 -31.01
C ALA A 62 -1.05 14.07 -29.57
N ALA A 63 -2.18 13.39 -29.39
CA ALA A 63 -2.69 12.96 -28.09
C ALA A 63 -1.74 11.97 -27.39
N THR A 64 -1.11 11.06 -28.13
CA THR A 64 -0.12 10.12 -27.57
C THR A 64 1.11 10.86 -27.05
N TRP A 65 1.61 11.83 -27.80
CA TRP A 65 2.75 12.66 -27.36
C TRP A 65 2.41 13.52 -26.15
N GLN A 66 1.19 14.07 -26.08
CA GLN A 66 0.72 14.77 -24.89
C GLN A 66 0.66 13.86 -23.66
N ALA A 67 0.19 12.62 -23.82
CA ALA A 67 0.19 11.64 -22.74
C ALA A 67 1.62 11.30 -22.29
N CYS A 68 2.56 11.11 -23.22
CA CYS A 68 3.96 10.88 -22.86
C CYS A 68 4.56 12.06 -22.09
N GLY A 69 4.32 13.30 -22.53
CA GLY A 69 4.77 14.49 -21.81
C GLY A 69 4.15 14.63 -20.41
N ALA A 70 2.86 14.32 -20.27
CA ALA A 70 2.18 14.30 -18.98
C ALA A 70 2.78 13.25 -18.04
N ARG A 71 3.00 12.02 -18.52
CA ARG A 71 3.69 10.96 -17.76
C ARG A 71 5.06 11.42 -17.28
N ASP A 72 5.87 12.01 -18.16
CA ASP A 72 7.23 12.44 -17.81
C ASP A 72 7.22 13.55 -16.76
N TYR A 73 6.27 14.49 -16.84
CA TYR A 73 6.11 15.53 -15.83
C TYR A 73 5.65 14.95 -14.47
N ILE A 74 4.73 13.99 -14.48
CA ILE A 74 4.31 13.31 -13.25
C ILE A 74 5.47 12.52 -12.64
N ALA A 75 6.26 11.83 -13.45
CA ALA A 75 7.47 11.13 -13.01
C ALA A 75 8.46 12.08 -12.33
N PHE A 76 8.64 13.29 -12.87
CA PHE A 76 9.42 14.35 -12.22
C PHE A 76 8.84 14.77 -10.86
N LEU A 77 7.52 14.95 -10.75
CA LEU A 77 6.85 15.30 -9.50
C LEU A 77 6.96 14.20 -8.43
N LEU A 78 6.89 12.93 -8.84
CA LEU A 78 7.16 11.78 -7.99
C LEU A 78 8.62 11.73 -7.53
N GLY A 79 9.56 12.07 -8.42
CA GLY A 79 10.97 12.26 -8.11
C GLY A 79 11.21 13.28 -6.99
N GLN A 80 10.56 14.44 -7.06
CA GLN A 80 10.64 15.45 -5.99
C GLN A 80 10.13 14.95 -4.63
N ARG A 81 9.27 13.92 -4.63
CA ARG A 81 8.71 13.28 -3.43
C ARG A 81 9.53 12.07 -2.95
N GLY A 82 10.68 11.82 -3.58
CA GLY A 82 11.59 10.73 -3.24
C GLY A 82 11.18 9.38 -3.82
N TYR A 83 10.60 9.36 -5.01
CA TYR A 83 10.31 8.14 -5.75
C TYR A 83 11.14 8.04 -7.02
N CYS A 84 11.67 6.85 -7.27
CA CYS A 84 12.54 6.52 -8.38
C CYS A 84 11.87 5.40 -9.19
N TYR A 85 12.02 5.45 -10.51
CA TYR A 85 11.52 4.40 -11.40
C TYR A 85 12.69 3.55 -11.90
N GLY A 86 12.68 2.28 -11.49
CA GLY A 86 13.73 1.32 -11.85
C GLY A 86 15.09 1.60 -11.21
N LYS A 87 15.99 0.63 -11.38
CA LYS A 87 17.38 0.69 -10.92
C LYS A 87 18.37 0.73 -12.08
N GLU A 88 19.58 1.18 -11.79
CA GLU A 88 20.67 1.14 -12.76
C GLU A 88 20.86 -0.29 -13.30
N ASN A 89 20.97 -0.42 -14.63
CA ASN A 89 21.08 -1.70 -15.35
C ASN A 89 19.88 -2.66 -15.20
N GLN A 90 18.75 -2.22 -14.64
CA GLN A 90 17.54 -3.03 -14.61
C GLN A 90 16.86 -3.03 -16.00
N PRO A 91 16.50 -4.20 -16.55
CA PRO A 91 15.74 -4.27 -17.79
C PRO A 91 14.45 -3.46 -17.68
N GLY A 92 14.15 -2.65 -18.71
CA GLY A 92 13.01 -1.72 -18.68
C GLY A 92 11.66 -2.35 -18.37
N TYR A 93 11.43 -3.62 -18.76
CA TYR A 93 10.18 -4.34 -18.48
C TYR A 93 10.06 -4.84 -17.03
N GLN A 94 11.13 -4.75 -16.23
CA GLN A 94 11.14 -5.10 -14.82
C GLN A 94 11.12 -3.86 -13.92
N GLN A 95 11.24 -2.67 -14.49
CA GLN A 95 11.31 -1.43 -13.72
C GLN A 95 9.98 -1.17 -13.02
N GLU A 96 10.09 -0.76 -11.76
CA GLU A 96 8.97 -0.47 -10.88
C GLU A 96 9.26 0.82 -10.12
N TRP A 97 8.19 1.49 -9.68
CA TRP A 97 8.31 2.62 -8.77
C TRP A 97 8.72 2.15 -7.39
N HIS A 98 9.74 2.79 -6.82
CA HIS A 98 10.18 2.55 -5.47
C HIS A 98 10.58 3.87 -4.81
N ARG A 99 10.81 3.85 -3.49
CA ARG A 99 11.47 4.97 -2.83
C ARG A 99 12.90 5.08 -3.35
N CYS A 100 13.30 6.28 -3.73
CA CYS A 100 14.72 6.63 -3.67
C CYS A 100 15.16 6.55 -2.19
#